data_AF-D0CDZ8-F1
#
_entry.id   AF-D0CDZ8-F1
#
_cell.length_a   1.000
_cell.length_b   1.000
_cell.length_c   1.000
_cell.angle_alpha   90.00
_cell.angle_beta   90.00
_cell.angle_gamma   90.00
#
_symmetry.space_group_name_H-M   'P 1'
#
loop_
_entity.id
_entity.type
_entity.pdbx_description
1 polymer ?
#
loop_
_entity_poly.entity_id
_entity_poly.type
_entity_poly.pdbx_seq_one_letter_code
_entity_poly.pdbx_strand_id
1 'polypeptide(L)'
;MKVFDKHLIEELETELLNQYLNISWLADYLDDGFQKLKLDMFCGELDSKKGSMSLTVKDLLKALIDINVDITRKESLDSHLHSQSSFTVEERNRIYQEMVENCQKTRYEAFRQQYGYSISDLVNLLDQLEVLRSDLEKLNEKEQHKAYKEILHEYIGLDLLNYGFQNSSLKIRIAKGRSTQGEYQKIVRAKKKIFFDLLIEQVQQNKKKYPSVYKAVKENIDEVTRRFKIHDEEWIKSKLEVSRERVNVLHEEMLSKALTASKEDKLHKEIAKLSAFMEQLEGGSSGGYPFEKLKDILPFNTASLNEVLMKTLKFERNIKEQCIE
;
A
#
# COMPACT_ATOMS: atom_id res chain seq x y z
N MET A 1 9.04 14.42 31.05
CA MET A 1 8.00 13.82 30.18
C MET A 1 7.62 14.85 29.13
N LYS A 2 7.52 14.45 27.86
CA LYS A 2 7.17 15.36 26.76
C LYS A 2 5.66 15.25 26.54
N VAL A 3 4.94 16.33 26.80
CA VAL A 3 3.50 16.46 26.52
C VAL A 3 3.20 16.00 25.09
N PHE A 4 2.10 15.27 24.88
CA PHE A 4 1.63 14.90 23.55
C PHE A 4 1.48 16.15 22.68
N ASP A 5 2.11 16.12 21.52
CA ASP A 5 2.16 17.25 20.62
C ASP A 5 0.92 17.24 19.70
N LYS A 6 -0.01 18.17 19.96
CA LYS A 6 -1.24 18.33 19.16
C LYS A 6 -0.96 18.60 17.69
N HIS A 7 0.22 19.16 17.37
CA HIS A 7 0.67 19.39 16.00
C HIS A 7 0.76 18.09 15.19
N LEU A 8 0.95 16.93 15.83
CA LEU A 8 0.96 15.63 15.15
C LEU A 8 -0.36 15.32 14.44
N ILE A 9 -1.49 15.72 15.02
CA ILE A 9 -2.82 15.54 14.43
C ILE A 9 -2.96 16.46 13.21
N GLU A 10 -2.57 17.72 13.34
CA GLU A 10 -2.64 18.72 12.27
C GLU A 10 -1.76 18.37 11.08
N GLU A 11 -0.56 17.81 11.33
CA GLU A 11 0.34 17.32 10.29
C GLU A 11 -0.29 16.19 9.47
N LEU A 12 -0.92 15.21 10.13
CA LEU A 12 -1.53 14.08 9.45
C LEU A 12 -2.84 14.46 8.75
N GLU A 13 -3.64 15.34 9.35
CA GLU A 13 -4.85 15.92 8.73
C GLU A 13 -4.48 16.65 7.43
N THR A 14 -3.48 17.53 7.46
CA THR A 14 -2.99 18.27 6.29
C THR A 14 -2.53 17.32 5.17
N GLU A 15 -1.83 16.25 5.53
CA GLU A 15 -1.40 15.22 4.60
C GLU A 15 -2.60 14.50 3.95
N LEU A 16 -3.60 14.09 4.73
CA LEU A 16 -4.81 13.42 4.21
C LEU A 16 -5.58 14.30 3.21
N LEU A 17 -5.68 15.60 3.49
CA LEU A 17 -6.31 16.56 2.60
C LEU A 17 -5.51 16.75 1.30
N ASN A 18 -4.17 16.86 1.40
CA ASN A 18 -3.30 16.91 0.22
C ASN A 18 -3.42 15.64 -0.63
N GLN A 19 -3.54 14.46 -0.02
CA GLN A 19 -3.75 13.20 -0.75
C GLN A 19 -5.05 13.23 -1.54
N TYR A 20 -6.15 13.68 -0.92
CA TYR A 20 -7.41 13.84 -1.63
C TYR A 20 -7.32 14.83 -2.79
N LEU A 21 -6.70 16.00 -2.59
CA LEU A 21 -6.54 16.99 -3.66
C LEU A 21 -5.74 16.43 -4.84
N ASN A 22 -4.70 15.64 -4.57
CA ASN A 22 -3.95 14.94 -5.62
C ASN A 22 -4.80 13.89 -6.35
N ILE A 23 -5.64 13.14 -5.64
CA ILE A 23 -6.56 12.16 -6.25
C ILE A 23 -7.59 12.87 -7.11
N SER A 24 -8.21 13.93 -6.60
CA SER A 24 -9.19 14.71 -7.36
C SER A 24 -8.54 15.32 -8.60
N TRP A 25 -7.35 15.91 -8.46
CA TRP A 25 -6.62 16.45 -9.59
C TRP A 25 -6.26 15.38 -10.62
N LEU A 26 -5.76 14.20 -10.20
CA LEU A 26 -5.45 13.10 -11.11
C LEU A 26 -6.71 12.61 -11.85
N ALA A 27 -7.85 12.54 -11.15
CA ALA A 27 -9.11 12.17 -11.77
C ALA A 27 -9.53 13.20 -12.82
N ASP A 28 -9.52 14.48 -12.47
CA ASP A 28 -9.87 15.57 -13.38
C ASP A 28 -8.86 15.71 -14.55
N TYR A 29 -7.58 15.38 -14.33
CA TYR A 29 -6.55 15.33 -15.37
C TYR A 29 -6.75 14.17 -16.33
N LEU A 30 -7.11 12.97 -15.84
CA LEU A 30 -7.34 11.80 -16.69
C LEU A 30 -8.63 11.91 -17.51
N ASP A 31 -9.67 12.55 -16.96
CA ASP A 31 -10.95 12.70 -17.63
C ASP A 31 -10.99 13.91 -18.58
N ASP A 32 -10.41 15.06 -18.20
CA ASP A 32 -10.56 16.35 -18.90
C ASP A 32 -9.23 17.10 -19.20
N GLY A 33 -8.08 16.51 -18.88
CA GLY A 33 -6.76 17.17 -18.93
C GLY A 33 -6.17 17.39 -20.33
N PHE A 34 -6.78 16.79 -21.36
CA PHE A 34 -6.31 16.90 -22.74
C PHE A 34 -7.26 17.78 -23.56
N GLN A 35 -6.75 18.95 -23.99
CA GLN A 35 -7.54 19.88 -24.80
C GLN A 35 -7.58 19.45 -26.27
N LYS A 36 -6.52 18.80 -26.76
CA LYS A 36 -6.44 18.29 -28.13
C LYS A 36 -5.47 17.11 -28.21
N LEU A 37 -5.96 15.98 -28.72
CA LEU A 37 -5.13 14.87 -29.20
C LEU A 37 -5.01 15.02 -30.72
N LYS A 38 -3.79 15.24 -31.23
CA LYS A 38 -3.51 15.28 -32.66
C LYS A 38 -2.70 14.03 -33.01
N LEU A 39 -3.24 13.24 -33.93
CA LEU A 39 -2.57 12.06 -34.48
C LEU A 39 -2.18 12.39 -35.92
N ASP A 40 -0.89 12.56 -36.16
CA ASP A 40 -0.34 12.70 -37.50
C ASP A 40 0.14 11.33 -37.97
N MET A 41 -0.57 10.75 -38.94
CA MET A 41 -0.24 9.45 -39.52
C MET A 41 0.56 9.67 -40.80
N PHE A 42 1.80 9.17 -40.83
CA PHE A 42 2.66 9.27 -42.00
C PHE A 42 2.60 7.97 -42.78
N CYS A 43 2.05 8.04 -43.99
CA CYS A 43 2.03 6.91 -44.92
C CYS A 43 3.13 7.07 -45.97
N GLY A 44 3.81 5.98 -46.30
CA GLY A 44 4.77 5.91 -47.40
C GLY A 44 4.13 6.06 -48.76
N GLU A 45 4.97 6.10 -49.81
CA GLU A 45 4.49 6.07 -51.19
C GLU A 45 3.65 4.80 -51.43
N LEU A 46 2.35 5.00 -51.58
CA LEU A 46 1.44 3.97 -52.03
C LEU A 46 1.71 3.73 -53.51
N ASP A 47 2.04 2.48 -53.88
CA ASP A 47 2.32 2.08 -55.26
C ASP A 47 1.22 2.59 -56.22
N SER A 48 1.51 3.71 -56.90
CA SER A 48 0.61 4.42 -57.79
C SER A 48 0.33 3.67 -59.11
N LYS A 49 0.79 2.42 -59.23
CA LYS A 49 0.56 1.55 -60.40
C LYS A 49 -0.83 0.90 -60.45
N LYS A 50 -1.71 1.16 -59.48
CA LYS A 50 -3.14 0.85 -59.58
C LYS A 50 -3.94 2.16 -59.60
N GLY A 51 -4.11 2.69 -60.80
CA GLY A 51 -5.00 3.82 -61.05
C GLY A 51 -6.39 3.55 -60.46
N SER A 52 -6.94 4.58 -59.81
CA SER A 52 -8.37 4.70 -59.49
C SER A 52 -8.99 3.47 -58.79
N MET A 53 -8.38 3.00 -57.69
CA MET A 53 -9.12 2.17 -56.73
C MET A 53 -9.26 2.91 -55.40
N SER A 54 -10.48 2.87 -54.85
CA SER A 54 -10.80 3.36 -53.52
C SER A 54 -9.84 2.75 -52.50
N LEU A 55 -9.00 3.60 -51.90
CA LEU A 55 -8.14 3.22 -50.78
C LEU A 55 -9.00 2.68 -49.63
N THR A 56 -8.74 1.45 -49.21
CA THR A 56 -9.40 0.91 -48.02
C THR A 56 -8.60 1.28 -46.76
N VAL A 57 -9.27 1.34 -45.60
CA VAL A 57 -8.61 1.57 -44.30
C VAL A 57 -7.48 0.57 -44.05
N LYS A 58 -7.60 -0.65 -44.59
CA LYS A 58 -6.60 -1.72 -44.49
C LYS A 58 -5.34 -1.43 -45.31
N ASP A 59 -5.48 -0.72 -46.44
CA ASP A 59 -4.35 -0.34 -47.29
C ASP A 59 -3.57 0.82 -46.67
N LEU A 60 -4.27 1.77 -46.04
CA LEU A 60 -3.66 2.85 -45.27
C LEU A 60 -2.87 2.33 -44.06
N LEU A 61 -3.41 1.34 -43.32
CA LEU A 61 -2.68 0.71 -42.20
C LEU A 61 -1.42 -0.03 -42.64
N LYS A 62 -1.39 -0.60 -43.86
CA LYS A 62 -0.21 -1.27 -44.40
C LYS A 62 0.87 -0.29 -44.87
N ALA A 63 0.47 0.88 -45.34
CA ALA A 63 1.37 1.93 -45.80
C ALA A 63 1.82 2.88 -44.68
N LEU A 64 1.26 2.72 -43.47
CA LEU A 64 1.62 3.49 -42.29
C LEU A 64 3.07 3.21 -41.90
N ILE A 65 3.91 4.24 -41.99
CA ILE A 65 5.33 4.18 -41.63
C ILE A 65 5.52 4.68 -40.20
N ASP A 66 4.76 5.71 -39.81
CA ASP A 66 4.91 6.33 -38.51
C ASP A 66 3.59 6.95 -38.01
N ILE A 67 3.45 7.06 -36.70
CA ILE A 67 2.37 7.80 -36.05
C ILE A 67 3.04 8.77 -35.07
N ASN A 68 2.89 10.07 -35.32
CA ASN A 68 3.22 11.06 -34.33
C ASN A 68 1.97 11.42 -33.50
N VAL A 69 2.14 11.44 -32.19
CA VAL A 69 1.07 11.75 -31.24
C VAL A 69 1.41 13.04 -30.53
N ASP A 70 0.74 14.13 -30.89
CA ASP A 70 0.88 15.42 -30.24
C ASP A 70 -0.28 15.63 -29.26
N ILE A 71 0.08 15.85 -27.99
CA ILE A 71 -0.88 16.03 -26.89
C ILE A 71 -0.77 17.47 -26.37
N THR A 72 -1.83 18.27 -26.54
CA THR A 72 -1.89 19.65 -26.02
C THR A 72 -2.68 19.70 -24.70
N ARG A 73 -2.07 20.29 -23.66
CA ARG A 73 -2.59 20.34 -22.29
C ARG A 73 -3.46 21.57 -22.06
N LYS A 74 -4.38 21.48 -21.09
CA LYS A 74 -5.22 22.60 -20.63
C LYS A 74 -4.53 23.32 -19.46
N GLU A 75 -4.13 24.59 -19.65
CA GLU A 75 -3.38 25.39 -18.65
C GLU A 75 -4.12 25.59 -17.31
N SER A 76 -5.45 25.43 -17.28
CA SER A 76 -6.27 25.67 -16.08
C SER A 76 -6.11 24.61 -14.96
N LEU A 77 -5.36 23.53 -15.19
CA LEU A 77 -5.15 22.45 -14.22
C LEU A 77 -3.88 22.61 -13.38
N ASP A 78 -2.98 23.55 -13.71
CA ASP A 78 -1.67 23.69 -13.06
C ASP A 78 -1.74 24.36 -11.67
N SER A 79 -2.81 25.08 -11.34
CA SER A 79 -2.95 25.80 -10.06
C SER A 79 -3.23 24.92 -8.85
N HIS A 80 -3.58 23.64 -9.04
CA HIS A 80 -3.97 22.71 -7.97
C HIS A 80 -2.83 21.78 -7.50
N LEU A 81 -1.65 21.87 -8.13
CA LEU A 81 -0.53 20.94 -7.92
C LEU A 81 0.33 21.21 -6.68
N HIS A 82 0.07 22.29 -5.95
CA HIS A 82 0.89 22.67 -4.82
C HIS A 82 0.31 22.13 -3.52
N SER A 83 0.82 20.98 -3.08
CA SER A 83 0.55 20.45 -1.74
C SER A 83 0.86 21.52 -0.70
N GLN A 84 -0.09 21.78 0.20
CA GLN A 84 0.01 22.86 1.17
C GLN A 84 0.62 22.38 2.49
N SER A 85 1.33 23.25 3.19
CA SER A 85 1.87 22.96 4.52
C SER A 85 0.85 23.11 5.65
N SER A 86 -0.25 23.80 5.41
CA SER A 86 -1.36 23.99 6.34
C SER A 86 -2.60 24.47 5.58
N PHE A 87 -3.79 24.19 6.10
CA PHE A 87 -5.06 24.69 5.59
C PHE A 87 -5.78 25.52 6.66
N THR A 88 -6.45 26.59 6.24
CA THR A 88 -7.39 27.33 7.12
C THR A 88 -8.56 26.43 7.54
N VAL A 89 -9.28 26.80 8.58
CA VAL A 89 -10.44 26.01 9.06
C VAL A 89 -11.51 25.93 7.97
N GLU A 90 -11.74 27.03 7.28
CA GLU A 90 -12.69 27.15 6.19
C GLU A 90 -12.31 26.24 5.01
N GLU A 91 -11.02 26.22 4.63
CA GLU A 91 -10.52 25.33 3.58
C GLU A 91 -10.65 23.85 3.97
N ARG A 92 -10.28 23.49 5.21
CA ARG A 92 -10.42 22.12 5.70
C ARG A 92 -11.86 21.64 5.63
N ASN A 93 -12.79 22.45 6.12
CA ASN A 93 -14.20 22.12 6.10
C ASN A 93 -14.72 21.98 4.66
N ARG A 94 -14.32 22.89 3.76
CA ARG A 94 -14.72 22.83 2.35
C ARG A 94 -14.23 21.54 1.69
N ILE A 95 -12.93 21.24 1.82
CA ILE A 95 -12.31 20.04 1.24
C ILE A 95 -12.94 18.77 1.83
N TYR A 96 -13.17 18.72 3.14
CA TYR A 96 -13.82 17.56 3.78
C TYR A 96 -15.24 17.34 3.23
N GLN A 97 -16.05 18.39 3.05
CA GLN A 97 -17.37 18.23 2.43
C GLN A 97 -17.27 17.72 1.00
N GLU A 98 -16.34 18.27 0.19
CA GLU A 98 -16.07 17.78 -1.15
C GLU A 98 -15.61 16.30 -1.15
N MET A 99 -14.85 15.86 -0.14
CA MET A 99 -14.45 14.46 0.04
C MET A 99 -15.67 13.56 0.27
N VAL A 100 -16.53 13.93 1.22
CA VAL A 100 -17.74 13.17 1.58
C VAL A 100 -18.69 13.04 0.38
N GLU A 101 -18.90 14.13 -0.37
CA GLU A 101 -19.69 14.11 -1.60
C GLU A 101 -19.06 13.19 -2.67
N ASN A 102 -17.74 13.23 -2.79
CA ASN A 102 -17.01 12.45 -3.79
C ASN A 102 -16.90 10.96 -3.46
N CYS A 103 -17.10 10.54 -2.20
CA CYS A 103 -17.18 9.12 -1.82
C CYS A 103 -18.27 8.35 -2.58
N GLN A 104 -19.32 9.03 -3.02
CA GLN A 104 -20.47 8.42 -3.71
C GLN A 104 -20.33 8.40 -5.24
N LYS A 105 -19.27 9.01 -5.78
CA LYS A 105 -19.08 9.13 -7.23
C LYS A 105 -18.30 7.94 -7.78
N THR A 106 -18.90 7.24 -8.74
CA THR A 106 -18.31 6.05 -9.41
C THR A 106 -16.96 6.34 -10.08
N ARG A 107 -16.69 7.59 -10.50
CA ARG A 107 -15.40 7.98 -11.09
C ARG A 107 -14.19 7.68 -10.20
N TYR A 108 -14.36 7.70 -8.88
CA TYR A 108 -13.29 7.40 -7.92
C TYR A 108 -13.19 5.91 -7.56
N GLU A 109 -14.09 5.04 -8.05
CA GLU A 109 -13.96 3.59 -7.87
C GLU A 109 -12.76 3.01 -8.63
N ALA A 110 -12.38 3.63 -9.77
CA ALA A 110 -11.20 3.26 -10.53
C ALA A 110 -9.92 3.43 -9.69
N PHE A 111 -9.84 4.48 -8.86
CA PHE A 111 -8.71 4.69 -7.94
C PHE A 111 -8.59 3.58 -6.91
N ARG A 112 -9.72 3.07 -6.39
CA ARG A 112 -9.73 1.94 -5.46
C ARG A 112 -9.15 0.67 -6.09
N GLN A 113 -9.49 0.39 -7.35
CA GLN A 113 -8.97 -0.77 -8.08
C GLN A 113 -7.49 -0.63 -8.43
N GLN A 114 -7.05 0.58 -8.78
CA GLN A 114 -5.69 0.84 -9.24
C GLN A 114 -4.68 1.05 -8.10
N TYR A 115 -5.09 1.69 -7.02
CA TYR A 115 -4.19 2.12 -5.93
C TYR A 115 -4.50 1.47 -4.58
N GLY A 116 -5.57 0.67 -4.49
CA GLY A 116 -5.86 -0.17 -3.31
C GLY A 116 -6.50 0.55 -2.12
N TYR A 117 -6.81 1.85 -2.24
CA TYR A 117 -7.54 2.63 -1.24
C TYR A 117 -8.51 3.63 -1.91
N SER A 118 -9.49 4.10 -1.17
CA SER A 118 -10.59 4.97 -1.64
C SER A 118 -10.65 6.31 -0.88
N ILE A 119 -11.39 7.29 -1.41
CA ILE A 119 -11.64 8.56 -0.70
C ILE A 119 -12.32 8.28 0.64
N SER A 120 -13.22 7.30 0.71
CA SER A 120 -13.85 6.88 1.96
C SER A 120 -12.85 6.43 3.02
N ASP A 121 -11.75 5.79 2.63
CA ASP A 121 -10.69 5.40 3.57
C ASP A 121 -9.97 6.64 4.15
N LEU A 122 -9.79 7.69 3.34
CA LEU A 122 -9.23 8.97 3.80
C LEU A 122 -10.20 9.71 4.73
N VAL A 123 -11.49 9.73 4.41
CA VAL A 123 -12.54 10.32 5.27
C VAL A 123 -12.58 9.61 6.62
N ASN A 124 -12.56 8.28 6.64
CA ASN A 124 -12.55 7.51 7.90
C ASN A 124 -11.35 7.88 8.79
N LEU A 125 -10.17 8.11 8.21
CA LEU A 125 -8.99 8.55 8.96
C LEU A 125 -9.15 9.96 9.51
N LEU A 126 -9.76 10.88 8.75
CA LEU A 126 -10.07 12.24 9.22
C LEU A 126 -11.07 12.21 10.38
N ASP A 127 -12.11 11.37 10.30
CA ASP A 127 -13.09 11.20 11.37
C ASP A 127 -12.43 10.69 12.67
N GLN A 128 -11.52 9.71 12.54
CA GLN A 128 -10.75 9.22 13.68
C GLN A 128 -9.85 10.30 14.31
N LEU A 129 -9.24 11.17 13.49
CA LEU A 129 -8.46 12.30 13.99
C LEU A 129 -9.32 13.32 14.74
N GLU A 130 -10.55 13.57 14.28
CA GLU A 130 -11.48 14.49 14.95
C GLU A 130 -12.00 13.93 16.28
N VAL A 131 -12.28 12.61 16.33
CA VAL A 131 -12.60 11.90 17.58
C VAL A 131 -11.42 12.00 18.54
N LEU A 132 -10.19 11.71 18.08
CA LEU A 132 -9.00 11.83 18.91
C LEU A 132 -8.82 13.26 19.43
N ARG A 133 -9.00 14.28 18.56
CA ARG A 133 -8.92 15.70 18.92
C ARG A 133 -9.90 16.06 20.04
N SER A 134 -11.14 15.56 19.94
CA SER A 134 -12.20 15.76 20.94
C SER A 134 -11.93 15.04 22.27
N ASP A 135 -11.23 13.91 22.25
CA ASP A 135 -10.94 13.10 23.43
C ASP A 135 -9.58 13.40 24.07
N LEU A 136 -8.76 14.29 23.50
CA LEU A 136 -7.44 14.64 24.03
C LEU A 136 -7.49 15.03 25.51
N GLU A 137 -8.48 15.79 25.94
CA GLU A 137 -8.59 16.25 27.34
C GLU A 137 -8.99 15.13 28.31
N LYS A 138 -9.56 14.04 27.81
CA LYS A 138 -10.05 12.90 28.59
C LYS A 138 -9.04 11.76 28.70
N LEU A 139 -8.15 11.65 27.71
CA LEU A 139 -7.15 10.58 27.60
C LEU A 139 -5.86 10.96 28.33
N ASN A 140 -5.19 9.96 28.91
CA ASN A 140 -3.83 10.17 29.40
C ASN A 140 -2.81 10.17 28.23
N GLU A 141 -1.61 10.69 28.48
CA GLU A 141 -0.56 10.85 27.45
C GLU A 141 -0.23 9.54 26.71
N LYS A 142 -0.24 8.40 27.40
CA LYS A 142 0.05 7.10 26.81
C LYS A 142 -1.08 6.65 25.87
N GLU A 143 -2.31 6.92 26.23
CA GLU A 143 -3.50 6.65 25.41
C GLU A 143 -3.54 7.55 24.17
N GLN A 144 -3.24 8.84 24.32
CA GLN A 144 -3.14 9.80 23.21
C GLN A 144 -2.12 9.33 22.17
N HIS A 145 -0.91 8.97 22.60
CA HIS A 145 0.14 8.46 21.70
C HIS A 145 -0.26 7.13 21.04
N LYS A 146 -0.95 6.25 21.78
CA LYS A 146 -1.40 4.96 21.26
C LYS A 146 -2.47 5.17 20.18
N ALA A 147 -3.48 5.97 20.45
CA ALA A 147 -4.57 6.27 19.52
C ALA A 147 -4.04 6.95 18.25
N TYR A 148 -3.20 7.99 18.39
CA TYR A 148 -2.55 8.61 17.23
C TYR A 148 -1.72 7.61 16.42
N LYS A 149 -0.96 6.75 17.09
CA LYS A 149 -0.13 5.73 16.43
C LYS A 149 -0.98 4.73 15.65
N GLU A 150 -2.14 4.34 16.17
CA GLU A 150 -3.09 3.45 15.49
C GLU A 150 -3.61 4.11 14.20
N ILE A 151 -4.00 5.39 14.24
CA ILE A 151 -4.47 6.15 13.07
C ILE A 151 -3.34 6.29 12.03
N LEU A 152 -2.14 6.69 12.46
CA LEU A 152 -0.97 6.81 11.58
C LEU A 152 -0.63 5.47 10.92
N HIS A 153 -0.76 4.38 11.67
CA HIS A 153 -0.51 3.02 11.19
C HIS A 153 -1.56 2.57 10.17
N GLU A 154 -2.82 2.95 10.33
CA GLU A 154 -3.88 2.69 9.36
C GLU A 154 -3.60 3.45 8.05
N TYR A 155 -3.24 4.74 8.15
CA TYR A 155 -2.79 5.55 7.01
C TYR A 155 -1.60 4.91 6.26
N ILE A 156 -0.56 4.47 6.99
CA ILE A 156 0.57 3.75 6.40
C ILE A 156 0.12 2.47 5.69
N GLY A 157 -0.87 1.78 6.24
CA GLY A 157 -1.42 0.53 5.72
C GLY A 157 -2.18 0.65 4.40
N LEU A 158 -2.58 1.87 4.00
CA LEU A 158 -3.20 2.15 2.71
C LEU A 158 -2.20 2.12 1.53
N ASP A 159 -0.89 2.01 1.80
CA ASP A 159 0.19 1.89 0.81
C ASP A 159 0.14 2.96 -0.31
N LEU A 160 -0.22 4.20 0.06
CA LEU A 160 -0.34 5.30 -0.90
C LEU A 160 0.97 5.56 -1.64
N LEU A 161 0.86 5.83 -2.95
CA LEU A 161 1.96 6.40 -3.74
C LEU A 161 2.45 7.69 -3.07
N ASN A 162 3.77 7.91 -3.08
CA ASN A 162 4.44 9.01 -2.39
C ASN A 162 4.17 10.38 -3.06
N TYR A 163 2.93 10.83 -3.14
CA TYR A 163 2.59 12.17 -3.62
C TYR A 163 2.48 13.16 -2.46
N GLY A 164 2.97 14.38 -2.63
CA GLY A 164 2.54 15.53 -1.81
C GLY A 164 3.08 15.68 -0.38
N PHE A 165 4.12 14.97 0.06
CA PHE A 165 4.70 15.21 1.38
C PHE A 165 5.41 16.57 1.47
N GLN A 166 4.80 17.53 2.15
CA GLN A 166 5.48 18.79 2.54
C GLN A 166 6.21 18.66 3.88
N ASN A 167 5.67 17.90 4.83
CA ASN A 167 6.25 17.77 6.16
C ASN A 167 7.32 16.65 6.21
N SER A 168 8.59 17.05 6.34
CA SER A 168 9.73 16.13 6.39
C SER A 168 9.72 15.22 7.63
N SER A 169 9.25 15.71 8.77
CA SER A 169 9.14 14.93 10.01
C SER A 169 8.07 13.84 9.90
N LEU A 170 6.89 14.18 9.38
CA LEU A 170 5.84 13.21 9.10
C LEU A 170 6.31 12.17 8.08
N LYS A 171 6.98 12.60 7.01
CA LYS A 171 7.59 11.70 6.01
C LYS A 171 8.56 10.70 6.64
N ILE A 172 9.41 11.14 7.58
CA ILE A 172 10.33 10.24 8.31
C ILE A 172 9.55 9.26 9.19
N ARG A 173 8.50 9.70 9.90
CA ARG A 173 7.65 8.82 10.73
C ARG A 173 6.90 7.79 9.88
N ILE A 174 6.37 8.19 8.73
CA ILE A 174 5.73 7.30 7.76
C ILE A 174 6.76 6.33 7.17
N ALA A 175 7.94 6.79 6.76
CA ALA A 175 8.98 5.92 6.22
C ALA A 175 9.44 4.87 7.25
N LYS A 176 9.63 5.29 8.51
CA LYS A 176 9.95 4.38 9.63
C LYS A 176 8.80 3.42 9.90
N GLY A 177 7.56 3.89 9.88
CA GLY A 177 6.37 3.07 10.02
C GLY A 177 6.24 2.07 8.87
N ARG A 178 6.46 2.47 7.62
CA ARG A 178 6.48 1.58 6.44
C ARG A 178 7.58 0.54 6.52
N SER A 179 8.78 0.91 6.96
CA SER A 179 9.89 -0.04 7.13
C SER A 179 9.63 -1.07 8.23
N THR A 180 8.77 -0.77 9.21
CA THR A 180 8.42 -1.69 10.32
C THR A 180 7.07 -2.38 10.16
N GLN A 181 6.12 -1.78 9.43
CA GLN A 181 4.72 -2.20 9.38
C GLN A 181 4.25 -2.57 7.98
N GLY A 182 4.78 -1.97 6.91
CA GLY A 182 4.28 -2.22 5.54
C GLY A 182 4.44 -3.68 5.15
N GLU A 183 5.62 -4.24 5.39
CA GLU A 183 5.90 -5.64 5.11
C GLU A 183 5.21 -6.58 6.11
N TYR A 184 5.28 -6.27 7.41
CA TYR A 184 4.63 -7.07 8.44
C TYR A 184 3.12 -7.18 8.21
N GLN A 185 2.44 -6.07 7.92
CA GLN A 185 1.00 -6.06 7.64
C GLN A 185 0.65 -6.72 6.30
N LYS A 186 1.53 -6.65 5.29
CA LYS A 186 1.36 -7.42 4.04
C LYS A 186 1.33 -8.92 4.35
N ILE A 187 2.24 -9.40 5.20
CA ILE A 187 2.26 -10.81 5.63
C ILE A 187 1.04 -11.13 6.52
N VAL A 188 0.62 -10.21 7.41
CA VAL A 188 -0.61 -10.40 8.22
C VAL A 188 -1.82 -10.60 7.31
N ARG A 189 -2.01 -9.71 6.33
CA ARG A 189 -3.13 -9.77 5.38
C ARG A 189 -3.08 -11.04 4.54
N ALA A 190 -1.90 -11.42 4.04
CA ALA A 190 -1.73 -12.64 3.27
C ALA A 190 -2.09 -13.89 4.10
N LYS A 191 -1.61 -13.98 5.35
CA LYS A 191 -1.94 -15.09 6.26
C LYS A 191 -3.41 -15.12 6.67
N LYS A 192 -4.02 -13.96 6.94
CA LYS A 192 -5.47 -13.86 7.17
C LYS A 192 -6.24 -14.42 5.97
N LYS A 193 -5.88 -14.01 4.76
CA LYS A 193 -6.49 -14.50 3.52
C LYS A 193 -6.35 -16.01 3.39
N ILE A 194 -5.14 -16.57 3.56
CA ILE A 194 -4.90 -18.02 3.55
C ILE A 194 -5.84 -18.74 4.53
N PHE A 195 -5.98 -18.22 5.75
CA PHE A 195 -6.85 -18.80 6.76
C PHE A 195 -8.33 -18.72 6.38
N PHE A 196 -8.81 -17.56 5.93
CA PHE A 196 -10.22 -17.37 5.58
C PHE A 196 -10.62 -18.13 4.33
N ASP A 197 -9.79 -18.12 3.29
CA ASP A 197 -10.03 -18.87 2.06
C ASP A 197 -10.13 -20.36 2.36
N LEU A 198 -9.25 -20.90 3.23
CA LEU A 198 -9.35 -22.29 3.67
C LEU A 198 -10.68 -22.59 4.38
N LEU A 199 -11.15 -21.71 5.27
CA LEU A 199 -12.45 -21.92 5.93
C LEU A 199 -13.59 -21.97 4.91
N ILE A 200 -13.58 -21.05 3.94
CA ILE A 200 -14.59 -21.00 2.88
C ILE A 200 -14.53 -22.26 2.02
N GLU A 201 -13.33 -22.66 1.56
CA GLU A 201 -13.09 -23.89 0.80
C GLU A 201 -13.69 -25.11 1.51
N GLN A 202 -13.42 -25.25 2.81
CA GLN A 202 -13.87 -26.39 3.60
C GLN A 202 -15.39 -26.39 3.82
N VAL A 203 -16.00 -25.24 4.04
CA VAL A 203 -17.47 -25.12 4.16
C VAL A 203 -18.15 -25.45 2.84
N GLN A 204 -17.58 -25.00 1.72
CA GLN A 204 -18.09 -25.31 0.38
C GLN A 204 -17.97 -26.79 0.05
N GLN A 205 -16.83 -27.42 0.36
CA GLN A 205 -16.59 -28.84 0.11
C GLN A 205 -17.50 -29.73 0.98
N ASN A 206 -17.63 -29.41 2.26
CA ASN A 206 -18.42 -30.20 3.21
C ASN A 206 -19.91 -29.83 3.24
N LYS A 207 -20.30 -28.75 2.53
CA LYS A 207 -21.64 -28.15 2.53
C LYS A 207 -22.21 -27.89 3.92
N LYS A 208 -21.34 -27.61 4.89
CA LYS A 208 -21.70 -27.46 6.29
C LYS A 208 -20.84 -26.38 6.94
N LYS A 209 -21.48 -25.47 7.67
CA LYS A 209 -20.82 -24.46 8.49
C LYS A 209 -20.27 -25.07 9.78
N TYR A 210 -19.32 -24.40 10.40
CA TYR A 210 -18.77 -24.82 11.69
C TYR A 210 -19.71 -24.41 12.83
N PRO A 211 -19.94 -25.26 13.84
CA PRO A 211 -20.80 -24.94 14.99
C PRO A 211 -20.28 -23.81 15.88
N SER A 212 -19.00 -23.46 15.76
CA SER A 212 -18.38 -22.37 16.52
C SER A 212 -17.03 -21.98 15.93
N VAL A 213 -16.56 -20.77 16.27
CA VAL A 213 -15.19 -20.30 15.97
C VAL A 213 -14.13 -21.27 16.48
N TYR A 214 -14.32 -21.85 17.67
CA TYR A 214 -13.39 -22.83 18.24
C TYR A 214 -13.28 -24.07 17.35
N LYS A 215 -14.43 -24.58 16.88
CA LYS A 215 -14.45 -25.75 15.99
C LYS A 215 -13.81 -25.46 14.64
N ALA A 216 -14.11 -24.29 14.04
CA ALA A 216 -13.51 -23.86 12.78
C ALA A 216 -11.97 -23.82 12.86
N VAL A 217 -11.42 -23.26 13.94
CA VAL A 217 -9.95 -23.20 14.12
C VAL A 217 -9.38 -24.60 14.38
N LYS A 218 -9.97 -25.36 15.32
CA LYS A 218 -9.43 -26.66 15.73
C LYS A 218 -9.40 -27.67 14.58
N GLU A 219 -10.42 -27.69 13.73
CA GLU A 219 -10.51 -28.65 12.62
C GLU A 219 -9.58 -28.30 11.45
N ASN A 220 -9.12 -27.05 11.35
CA ASN A 220 -8.27 -26.58 10.26
C ASN A 220 -6.82 -26.26 10.66
N ILE A 221 -6.47 -26.34 11.95
CA ILE A 221 -5.20 -25.82 12.45
C ILE A 221 -3.98 -26.45 11.75
N ASP A 222 -4.01 -27.75 11.47
CA ASP A 222 -2.89 -28.45 10.85
C ASP A 222 -2.65 -27.94 9.42
N GLU A 223 -3.73 -27.75 8.64
CA GLU A 223 -3.64 -27.25 7.28
C GLU A 223 -3.30 -25.75 7.24
N VAL A 224 -3.83 -24.94 8.17
CA VAL A 224 -3.42 -23.54 8.32
C VAL A 224 -1.93 -23.43 8.64
N THR A 225 -1.46 -24.25 9.58
CA THR A 225 -0.05 -24.30 9.97
C THR A 225 0.83 -24.67 8.78
N ARG A 226 0.41 -25.66 7.99
CA ARG A 226 1.12 -26.07 6.77
C ARG A 226 1.16 -24.96 5.73
N ARG A 227 0.04 -24.31 5.42
CA ARG A 227 -0.02 -23.22 4.43
C ARG A 227 0.75 -21.98 4.90
N PHE A 228 0.72 -21.65 6.19
CA PHE A 228 1.50 -20.54 6.76
C PHE A 228 2.99 -20.82 6.70
N LYS A 229 3.41 -22.06 6.97
CA LYS A 229 4.81 -22.47 6.84
C LYS A 229 5.31 -22.27 5.42
N ILE A 230 4.57 -22.74 4.41
CA ILE A 230 4.94 -22.57 2.99
C ILE A 230 5.08 -21.09 2.65
N HIS A 231 4.09 -20.27 3.04
CA HIS A 231 4.12 -18.83 2.79
C HIS A 231 5.34 -18.15 3.43
N ASP A 232 5.65 -18.50 4.68
CA ASP A 232 6.81 -17.94 5.38
C ASP A 232 8.13 -18.39 4.77
N GLU A 233 8.26 -19.66 4.39
CA GLU A 233 9.46 -20.19 3.72
C GLU A 233 9.71 -19.51 2.37
N GLU A 234 8.65 -19.29 1.58
CA GLU A 234 8.72 -18.54 0.32
C GLU A 234 9.13 -17.08 0.55
N TRP A 235 8.53 -16.42 1.55
CA TRP A 235 8.86 -15.04 1.89
C TRP A 235 10.32 -14.92 2.36
N ILE A 236 10.77 -15.81 3.25
CA ILE A 236 12.16 -15.85 3.74
C ILE A 236 13.12 -16.03 2.57
N LYS A 237 12.85 -17.01 1.68
CA LYS A 237 13.67 -17.28 0.51
C LYS A 237 13.79 -16.04 -0.39
N SER A 238 12.66 -15.39 -0.68
CA SER A 238 12.63 -14.15 -1.49
C SER A 238 13.44 -13.03 -0.83
N LYS A 239 13.31 -12.83 0.48
CA LYS A 239 14.08 -11.79 1.20
C LYS A 239 15.57 -12.07 1.23
N LEU A 240 15.98 -13.32 1.40
CA LEU A 240 17.39 -13.71 1.34
C LEU A 240 17.97 -13.44 -0.06
N GLU A 241 17.24 -13.79 -1.12
CA GLU A 241 17.67 -13.57 -2.51
C GLU A 241 17.85 -12.08 -2.82
N VAL A 242 16.84 -11.25 -2.53
CA VAL A 242 16.89 -9.80 -2.73
C VAL A 242 18.01 -9.15 -1.90
N SER A 243 18.21 -9.62 -0.66
CA SER A 243 19.25 -9.07 0.22
C SER A 243 20.66 -9.43 -0.27
N ARG A 244 20.88 -10.66 -0.75
CA ARG A 244 22.17 -11.07 -1.35
C ARG A 244 22.49 -10.28 -2.60
N GLU A 245 21.52 -10.12 -3.50
CA GLU A 245 21.70 -9.34 -4.72
C GLU A 245 22.05 -7.88 -4.39
N ARG A 246 21.36 -7.29 -3.41
CA ARG A 246 21.68 -5.93 -2.94
C ARG A 246 23.08 -5.84 -2.36
N VAL A 247 23.51 -6.83 -1.58
CA VAL A 247 24.87 -6.88 -1.04
C VAL A 247 25.92 -6.98 -2.16
N ASN A 248 25.67 -7.76 -3.20
CA ASN A 248 26.57 -7.85 -4.36
C ASN A 248 26.71 -6.50 -5.07
N VAL A 249 25.58 -5.84 -5.37
CA VAL A 249 25.56 -4.50 -5.99
C VAL A 249 26.30 -3.48 -5.14
N LEU A 250 26.16 -3.52 -3.80
CA LEU A 250 26.87 -2.62 -2.89
C LEU A 250 28.38 -2.86 -2.89
N HIS A 251 28.83 -4.13 -2.97
CA HIS A 251 30.25 -4.45 -3.11
C HIS A 251 30.82 -3.98 -4.45
N GLU A 252 30.09 -4.14 -5.56
CA GLU A 252 30.49 -3.63 -6.87
C GLU A 252 30.57 -2.10 -6.89
N GLU A 253 29.64 -1.40 -6.22
CA GLU A 253 29.69 0.06 -6.07
C GLU A 253 30.91 0.52 -5.27
N MET A 254 31.32 -0.26 -4.26
CA MET A 254 32.55 -0.01 -3.51
C MET A 254 33.81 -0.19 -4.36
N LEU A 255 33.83 -1.19 -5.24
CA LEU A 255 34.99 -1.48 -6.09
C LEU A 255 35.13 -0.53 -7.30
N SER A 256 34.02 0.03 -7.78
CA SER A 256 33.96 0.78 -9.05
C SER A 256 34.16 2.29 -8.94
N LYS A 257 34.22 2.88 -7.74
CA LYS A 257 34.26 4.35 -7.57
C LYS A 257 35.36 4.82 -6.61
N ALA A 258 35.96 5.97 -6.92
CA ALA A 258 36.71 6.77 -5.94
C ALA A 258 35.72 7.37 -4.93
N LEU A 259 35.34 6.59 -3.94
CA LEU A 259 34.38 6.97 -2.91
C LEU A 259 35.04 7.87 -1.86
N THR A 260 34.31 8.87 -1.41
CA THR A 260 34.66 9.60 -0.18
C THR A 260 34.46 8.68 1.02
N ALA A 261 35.31 8.79 2.06
CA ALA A 261 35.20 7.99 3.28
C ALA A 261 33.79 7.97 3.91
N SER A 262 33.03 9.07 3.83
CA SER A 262 31.64 9.14 4.32
C SER A 262 30.66 8.26 3.54
N LYS A 263 30.85 8.11 2.22
CA LYS A 263 30.02 7.23 1.38
C LYS A 263 30.41 5.76 1.61
N GLU A 264 31.70 5.50 1.74
CA GLU A 264 32.22 4.16 2.04
C GLU A 264 31.72 3.64 3.39
N ASP A 265 31.73 4.46 4.45
CA ASP A 265 31.17 4.11 5.76
C ASP A 265 29.65 3.84 5.70
N LYS A 266 28.91 4.58 4.87
CA LYS A 266 27.46 4.32 4.65
C LYS A 266 27.23 2.96 3.97
N LEU A 267 28.00 2.64 2.93
CA LEU A 267 27.89 1.36 2.23
C LEU A 267 28.23 0.18 3.15
N HIS A 268 29.32 0.28 3.92
CA HIS A 268 29.68 -0.73 4.92
C HIS A 268 28.56 -0.94 5.96
N LYS A 269 27.96 0.14 6.46
CA LYS A 269 26.82 0.06 7.39
C LYS A 269 25.58 -0.58 6.78
N GLU A 270 25.32 -0.36 5.49
CA GLU A 270 24.21 -0.99 4.79
C GLU A 270 24.45 -2.48 4.59
N ILE A 271 25.66 -2.86 4.15
CA ILE A 271 26.09 -4.27 4.02
C ILE A 271 25.97 -4.99 5.36
N ALA A 272 26.53 -4.42 6.44
CA ALA A 272 26.48 -5.04 7.76
C ALA A 272 25.03 -5.27 8.26
N LYS A 273 24.13 -4.32 7.99
CA LYS A 273 22.70 -4.46 8.34
C LYS A 273 22.03 -5.56 7.54
N LEU A 274 22.28 -5.64 6.23
CA LEU A 274 21.72 -6.67 5.37
C LEU A 274 22.25 -8.06 5.76
N SER A 275 23.55 -8.19 6.03
CA SER A 275 24.15 -9.44 6.50
C SER A 275 23.57 -9.91 7.82
N ALA A 276 23.45 -9.02 8.82
CA ALA A 276 22.83 -9.36 10.10
C ALA A 276 21.36 -9.78 9.96
N PHE A 277 20.62 -9.13 9.06
CA PHE A 277 19.24 -9.51 8.77
C PHE A 277 19.14 -10.89 8.10
N MET A 278 20.01 -11.20 7.14
CA MET A 278 20.07 -12.52 6.51
C MET A 278 20.41 -13.62 7.52
N GLU A 279 21.43 -13.40 8.37
CA GLU A 279 21.79 -14.32 9.46
C GLU A 279 20.62 -14.56 10.41
N GLN A 280 19.87 -13.50 10.75
CA GLN A 280 18.68 -13.61 11.59
C GLN A 280 17.61 -14.48 10.93
N LEU A 281 17.35 -14.30 9.64
CA LEU A 281 16.37 -15.10 8.90
C LEU A 281 16.80 -16.58 8.81
N GLU A 282 18.04 -16.86 8.39
CA GLU A 282 18.57 -18.22 8.23
C GLU A 282 18.63 -18.96 9.58
N GLY A 283 19.14 -18.29 10.61
CA GLY A 283 19.18 -18.83 11.97
C GLY A 283 17.79 -19.00 12.58
N GLY A 284 16.86 -18.09 12.29
CA GLY A 284 15.50 -18.11 12.80
C GLY A 284 14.61 -19.19 12.20
N SER A 285 14.83 -19.57 10.93
CA SER A 285 14.07 -20.62 10.24
C SER A 285 14.56 -22.05 10.51
N SER A 286 15.71 -22.21 11.16
CA SER A 286 16.35 -23.52 11.41
C SER A 286 15.63 -24.40 12.45
N GLY A 287 14.77 -23.81 13.30
CA GLY A 287 14.23 -24.45 14.51
C GLY A 287 12.93 -25.25 14.35
N GLY A 288 12.47 -25.53 13.12
CA GLY A 288 11.12 -26.06 12.88
C GLY A 288 10.04 -24.98 12.98
N TYR A 289 8.84 -25.26 12.45
CA TYR A 289 7.72 -24.32 12.45
C TYR A 289 6.84 -24.52 13.70
N PRO A 290 6.35 -23.46 14.36
CA PRO A 290 6.49 -22.04 14.03
C PRO A 290 7.91 -21.50 14.26
N PHE A 291 8.33 -20.55 13.43
CA PHE A 291 9.63 -19.88 13.53
C PHE A 291 9.63 -18.86 14.68
N GLU A 292 9.58 -19.32 15.94
CA GLU A 292 9.37 -18.45 17.11
C GLU A 292 10.43 -17.34 17.25
N LYS A 293 11.66 -17.61 16.82
CA LYS A 293 12.76 -16.63 16.79
C LYS A 293 12.51 -15.48 15.80
N LEU A 294 11.57 -15.67 14.87
CA LEU A 294 11.15 -14.68 13.88
C LEU A 294 9.79 -14.07 14.19
N LYS A 295 9.21 -14.26 15.38
CA LYS A 295 7.86 -13.75 15.72
C LYS A 295 7.67 -12.23 15.53
N ASP A 296 8.74 -11.46 15.67
CA ASP A 296 8.74 -10.00 15.52
C ASP A 296 8.85 -9.56 14.05
N ILE A 297 9.21 -10.49 13.15
CA ILE A 297 9.35 -10.28 11.70
C ILE A 297 8.18 -10.91 10.95
N LEU A 298 7.78 -12.11 11.36
CA LEU A 298 6.76 -12.93 10.72
C LEU A 298 5.56 -13.10 11.68
N PRO A 299 4.39 -12.54 11.34
CA PRO A 299 3.20 -12.65 12.16
C PRO A 299 2.74 -14.11 12.27
N PHE A 300 2.01 -14.42 13.34
CA PHE A 300 1.46 -15.76 13.63
C PHE A 300 2.48 -16.87 13.96
N ASN A 301 3.79 -16.57 14.00
CA ASN A 301 4.82 -17.52 14.47
C ASN A 301 4.85 -17.60 16.01
N THR A 302 3.90 -18.34 16.57
CA THR A 302 3.75 -18.53 18.01
C THR A 302 3.17 -19.91 18.33
N ALA A 303 3.60 -20.52 19.44
CA ALA A 303 2.98 -21.73 20.00
C ALA A 303 1.47 -21.58 20.27
N SER A 304 0.99 -20.35 20.50
CA SER A 304 -0.44 -20.06 20.77
C SER A 304 -1.24 -19.73 19.51
N LEU A 305 -0.86 -20.26 18.34
CA LEU A 305 -1.50 -19.94 17.05
C LEU A 305 -3.04 -20.10 17.08
N ASN A 306 -3.52 -21.16 17.71
CA ASN A 306 -4.96 -21.41 17.89
C ASN A 306 -5.70 -20.21 18.50
N GLU A 307 -5.15 -19.61 19.56
CA GLU A 307 -5.77 -18.48 20.24
C GLU A 307 -5.77 -17.22 19.37
N VAL A 308 -4.67 -16.99 18.66
CA VAL A 308 -4.52 -15.86 17.75
C VAL A 308 -5.52 -15.96 16.60
N LEU A 309 -5.69 -17.14 16.01
CA LEU A 309 -6.66 -17.37 14.92
C LEU A 309 -8.11 -17.26 15.42
N MET A 310 -8.41 -17.78 16.62
CA MET A 310 -9.74 -17.60 17.23
C MET A 310 -10.08 -16.13 17.44
N LYS A 311 -9.13 -15.34 17.98
CA LYS A 311 -9.32 -13.89 18.12
C LYS A 311 -9.49 -13.22 16.76
N THR A 312 -8.66 -13.60 15.79
CA THR A 312 -8.74 -13.07 14.43
C THR A 312 -10.12 -13.30 13.81
N LEU A 313 -10.63 -14.54 13.87
CA LEU A 313 -11.94 -14.88 13.30
C LEU A 313 -13.11 -14.23 14.05
N LYS A 314 -13.00 -14.01 15.37
CA LYS A 314 -14.07 -13.40 16.18
C LYS A 314 -14.50 -12.02 15.66
N PHE A 315 -13.57 -11.25 15.10
CA PHE A 315 -13.81 -9.88 14.63
C PHE A 315 -14.18 -9.78 13.15
N GLU A 316 -14.17 -10.89 12.40
CA GLU A 316 -14.34 -10.89 10.94
C GLU A 316 -15.78 -11.31 10.58
N ARG A 317 -16.68 -10.33 10.62
CA ARG A 317 -18.14 -10.54 10.50
C ARG A 317 -18.54 -11.31 9.24
N ASN A 318 -18.00 -10.93 8.09
CA ASN A 318 -18.32 -11.54 6.80
C ASN A 318 -17.95 -13.04 6.78
N ILE A 319 -16.73 -13.36 7.23
CA ILE A 319 -16.26 -14.76 7.27
C ILE A 319 -17.09 -15.58 8.26
N LYS A 320 -17.48 -15.00 9.40
CA LYS A 320 -18.36 -15.68 10.35
C LYS A 320 -19.73 -15.98 9.75
N GLU A 321 -20.35 -15.03 9.07
CA GLU A 321 -21.65 -15.23 8.41
C GLU A 321 -21.58 -16.32 7.34
N GLN A 322 -20.46 -16.44 6.63
CA GLN A 322 -20.25 -17.49 5.63
C GLN A 322 -19.97 -18.86 6.25
N CYS A 323 -19.13 -18.92 7.29
CA CYS A 323 -18.50 -20.16 7.72
C CYS A 323 -18.99 -20.71 9.07
N ILE A 324 -19.66 -19.91 9.90
CA ILE A 324 -20.07 -20.28 11.26
C ILE A 324 -21.62 -20.34 11.34
N GLU A 325 -22.15 -21.36 12.02
CA GLU A 325 -23.57 -21.46 12.44
C GLU A 325 -23.87 -20.46 13.57
#